data_AF-A0A7S1E2L2-F1
#
_entry.id   AF-A0A7S1E2L2-F1
#
_cell.length_a   1.000
_cell.length_b   1.000
_cell.length_c   1.000
_cell.angle_alpha   90.00
_cell.angle_beta   90.00
_cell.angle_gamma   90.00
#
_symmetry.space_group_name_H-M   'P 1'
#
loop_
_entity.id
_entity.type
_entity.pdbx_description
1 polymer ?
#
loop_
_entity_poly.entity_id
_entity_poly.type
_entity_poly.pdbx_seq_one_letter_code
_entity_poly.pdbx_strand_id
1 'polypeptide(L)'
;NLGENADVLVHEATNSYIEFFEKKEASAKLLERDTIRHGHSTPEMAAQFARAIGAKKLVLTHFSARYKGDAQFDSISVMTIIEKIALKAADMRDDQVVAAWDFMSLPISSHD
;
A
#
# COMPACT_ATOMS: atom_id res chain seq x y z
N ASN A 1 -5.44 -14.29 -16.38
CA ASN A 1 -4.16 -14.09 -15.67
C ASN A 1 -4.27 -14.59 -14.23
N LEU A 2 -3.19 -15.05 -13.60
CA LEU A 2 -3.25 -15.41 -12.18
C LEU A 2 -3.62 -14.16 -11.37
N GLY A 3 -4.59 -14.27 -10.46
CA GLY A 3 -5.04 -13.16 -9.60
C GLY A 3 -6.06 -12.19 -10.22
N GLU A 4 -6.46 -12.40 -11.47
CA GLU A 4 -7.47 -11.57 -12.13
C GLU A 4 -8.83 -11.64 -11.41
N ASN A 5 -9.45 -10.48 -11.19
CA ASN A 5 -10.72 -10.29 -10.49
C ASN A 5 -10.75 -10.83 -9.05
N ALA A 6 -9.60 -10.93 -8.37
CA ALA A 6 -9.54 -11.38 -6.99
C ALA A 6 -10.39 -10.50 -6.05
N ASP A 7 -11.08 -11.13 -5.09
CA ASP A 7 -11.77 -10.38 -4.03
C ASP A 7 -10.80 -9.59 -3.16
N VAL A 8 -9.62 -10.17 -2.93
CA VAL A 8 -8.53 -9.57 -2.15
C VAL A 8 -7.20 -9.83 -2.83
N LEU A 9 -6.45 -8.75 -3.06
CA LEU A 9 -5.03 -8.80 -3.37
C LEU A 9 -4.25 -8.37 -2.12
N VAL A 10 -3.37 -9.23 -1.62
CA VAL A 10 -2.36 -8.85 -0.63
C VAL A 10 -1.05 -8.57 -1.37
N HIS A 11 -0.51 -7.36 -1.24
CA HIS A 11 0.67 -6.93 -1.99
C HIS A 11 1.67 -6.23 -1.08
N GLU A 12 2.97 -6.47 -1.30
CA GLU A 12 4.01 -5.73 -0.59
C GLU A 12 4.09 -4.27 -1.04
N ALA A 13 4.35 -3.36 -0.10
CA ALA A 13 4.53 -1.94 -0.37
C ALA A 13 5.63 -1.39 0.55
N THR A 14 6.83 -1.92 0.36
CA THR A 14 7.97 -1.74 1.28
C THR A 14 8.33 -0.26 1.51
N ASN A 15 8.27 0.57 0.47
CA ASN A 15 8.72 1.96 0.53
C ASN A 15 7.64 2.94 0.05
N SER A 16 7.37 3.99 0.82
CA SER A 16 6.41 5.04 0.49
C SER A 16 7.02 6.43 0.67
N TYR A 17 6.85 7.30 -0.32
CA TYR A 17 7.31 8.69 -0.18
C TYR A 17 6.35 9.46 0.73
N ILE A 18 6.82 9.79 1.94
CA ILE A 18 6.08 10.56 2.93
C ILE A 18 7.01 11.67 3.40
N GLU A 19 6.70 12.92 3.04
CA GLU A 19 7.60 14.08 3.20
C GLU A 19 8.25 14.19 4.59
N PHE A 20 7.51 13.85 5.65
CA PHE A 20 8.02 13.85 7.03
C PHE A 20 9.21 12.91 7.29
N PHE A 21 9.34 11.81 6.53
CA PHE A 21 10.42 10.83 6.67
C PHE A 21 11.59 11.07 5.71
N GLU A 22 11.47 12.06 4.83
CA GLU A 22 12.37 12.20 3.70
C GLU A 22 13.39 13.32 3.90
N LYS A 23 14.57 13.15 3.29
CA LYS A 23 15.59 14.20 3.27
C LYS A 23 15.17 15.30 2.28
N LYS A 24 15.65 16.53 2.48
CA LYS A 24 15.30 17.70 1.63
C LYS A 24 15.50 17.49 0.12
N GLU A 25 16.39 16.60 -0.30
CA GLU A 25 16.72 16.31 -1.70
C GLU A 25 16.01 15.07 -2.26
N ALA A 26 15.27 14.34 -1.42
CA ALA A 26 14.53 13.17 -1.85
C ALA A 26 13.34 13.59 -2.72
N SER A 27 12.92 12.67 -3.60
CA SER A 27 11.69 12.83 -4.39
C SER A 27 11.02 11.48 -4.54
N ALA A 28 9.70 11.49 -4.74
CA ALA A 28 8.93 10.27 -4.97
C ALA A 28 9.51 9.42 -6.11
N LYS A 29 9.93 10.08 -7.21
CA LYS A 29 10.54 9.41 -8.37
C LYS A 29 11.87 8.71 -8.05
N LEU A 30 12.72 9.34 -7.23
CA LEU A 30 13.98 8.72 -6.80
C LEU A 30 13.72 7.54 -5.86
N LEU A 31 12.76 7.68 -4.94
CA LEU A 31 12.36 6.61 -4.03
C LEU A 31 11.78 5.42 -4.79
N GLU A 32 10.91 5.64 -5.77
CA GLU A 32 10.34 4.58 -6.63
C GLU A 32 11.45 3.85 -7.40
N ARG A 33 12.35 4.58 -8.07
CA ARG A 33 13.48 4.01 -8.80
C ARG A 33 14.36 3.13 -7.91
N ASP A 34 14.68 3.62 -6.72
CA ASP A 34 15.52 2.88 -5.77
C ASP A 34 14.75 1.68 -5.18
N THR A 35 13.44 1.78 -5.00
CA THR A 35 12.57 0.68 -4.56
C THR A 35 12.57 -0.46 -5.57
N ILE A 36 12.40 -0.14 -6.86
CA ILE A 36 12.49 -1.10 -7.97
C ILE A 36 13.89 -1.74 -8.02
N ARG A 37 14.97 -0.95 -7.85
CA ARG A 37 16.35 -1.48 -7.86
C ARG A 37 16.58 -2.53 -6.77
N HIS A 38 15.91 -2.42 -5.63
CA HIS A 38 15.99 -3.40 -4.54
C HIS A 38 14.98 -4.55 -4.68
N GLY A 39 14.21 -4.62 -5.77
CA GLY A 39 13.24 -5.68 -6.01
C GLY A 39 11.96 -5.55 -5.19
N HIS A 40 11.59 -4.33 -4.79
CA HIS A 40 10.41 -4.03 -4.00
C HIS A 40 9.44 -3.11 -4.76
N SER A 41 8.27 -2.89 -4.15
CA SER A 41 7.18 -2.07 -4.68
C SER A 41 6.82 -0.90 -3.75
N THR A 42 6.25 0.16 -4.34
CA THR A 42 5.63 1.26 -3.60
C THR A 42 4.10 1.06 -3.51
N PRO A 43 3.39 1.78 -2.61
CA PRO A 43 1.92 1.75 -2.57
C PRO A 43 1.26 2.09 -3.90
N GLU A 44 1.82 3.04 -4.66
CA GLU A 44 1.33 3.44 -5.97
C GLU A 44 1.42 2.29 -6.98
N MET A 45 2.55 1.58 -7.00
CA MET A 45 2.75 0.41 -7.87
C MET A 45 1.74 -0.70 -7.52
N ALA A 46 1.55 -0.99 -6.23
CA ALA A 46 0.60 -1.99 -5.76
C ALA A 46 -0.85 -1.61 -6.14
N ALA A 47 -1.23 -0.34 -6.02
CA ALA A 47 -2.55 0.16 -6.40
C ALA A 47 -2.82 0.07 -7.90
N GLN A 48 -1.84 0.47 -8.73
CA GLN A 48 -1.94 0.37 -10.18
C GLN A 48 -2.08 -1.09 -10.62
N PHE A 49 -1.33 -2.01 -10.00
CA PHE A 49 -1.46 -3.43 -10.27
C PHE A 49 -2.83 -3.98 -9.85
N ALA A 50 -3.31 -3.64 -8.64
CA ALA A 50 -4.63 -4.02 -8.16
C ALA A 50 -5.74 -3.58 -9.12
N ARG A 51 -5.65 -2.34 -9.62
CA ARG A 51 -6.58 -1.81 -10.62
C ARG A 51 -6.50 -2.56 -11.94
N ALA A 52 -5.29 -2.84 -12.42
CA ALA A 52 -5.07 -3.52 -13.69
C ALA A 52 -5.62 -4.95 -13.71
N ILE A 53 -5.57 -5.67 -12.57
CA ILE A 53 -6.11 -7.03 -12.46
C ILE A 53 -7.59 -7.06 -12.07
N GLY A 54 -8.22 -5.91 -11.81
CA GLY A 54 -9.62 -5.84 -11.37
C GLY A 54 -9.84 -6.35 -9.93
N ALA A 55 -8.84 -6.24 -9.05
CA ALA A 55 -9.00 -6.65 -7.66
C ALA A 55 -10.03 -5.77 -6.94
N LYS A 56 -10.92 -6.40 -6.15
CA LYS A 56 -11.97 -5.66 -5.43
C LYS A 56 -11.41 -4.90 -4.24
N LYS A 57 -10.48 -5.52 -3.50
CA LYS A 57 -9.78 -4.94 -2.34
C LYS A 57 -8.27 -5.18 -2.40
N LEU A 58 -7.49 -4.17 -2.06
CA LEU A 58 -6.03 -4.19 -1.92
C LEU A 58 -5.65 -4.09 -0.44
N VAL A 59 -4.84 -5.05 0.03
CA VAL A 59 -4.21 -5.04 1.34
C VAL A 59 -2.71 -4.82 1.15
N LEU A 60 -2.21 -3.69 1.64
CA LEU A 60 -0.79 -3.34 1.62
C LEU A 60 -0.11 -3.94 2.85
N THR A 61 1.05 -4.55 2.67
CA THR A 61 1.84 -5.14 3.77
C THR A 61 3.35 -5.07 3.50
N HIS A 62 4.15 -5.71 4.37
CA HIS A 62 5.60 -5.81 4.26
C HIS A 62 6.26 -4.42 4.20
N PHE A 63 5.91 -3.56 5.15
CA PHE A 63 6.43 -2.20 5.23
C PHE A 63 7.88 -2.16 5.71
N SER A 64 8.66 -1.21 5.21
CA SER A 64 9.97 -0.89 5.77
C SER A 64 9.84 -0.51 7.26
N ALA A 65 10.80 -0.92 8.09
CA ALA A 65 10.81 -0.68 9.53
C ALA A 65 10.75 0.81 9.95
N ARG A 66 10.94 1.73 9.00
CA ARG A 66 10.71 3.17 9.21
C ARG A 66 9.23 3.52 9.46
N TYR A 67 8.31 2.68 9.00
CA TYR A 67 6.88 2.78 9.27
C TYR A 67 6.54 1.69 10.28
N LYS A 68 6.33 2.07 11.54
CA LYS A 68 5.91 1.09 12.55
C LYS A 68 4.51 0.58 12.19
N GLY A 69 4.35 -0.73 12.14
CA GLY A 69 3.10 -1.43 11.80
C GLY A 69 2.29 -1.87 13.02
N ASP A 70 2.35 -1.12 14.11
CA ASP A 70 1.63 -1.42 15.35
C ASP A 70 0.35 -0.57 15.50
N ALA A 71 -0.47 -0.90 16.50
CA ALA A 71 -1.72 -0.21 16.77
C ALA A 71 -1.55 1.13 17.54
N GLN A 72 -0.33 1.69 17.59
CA GLN A 72 -0.12 3.01 18.19
C GLN A 72 -0.66 4.11 17.26
N PHE A 73 -1.10 5.23 17.83
CA PHE A 73 -1.72 6.33 17.08
C PHE A 73 -0.83 6.88 15.95
N ASP A 74 0.47 7.02 16.20
CA ASP A 74 1.42 7.53 15.21
C ASP A 74 1.59 6.55 14.04
N SER A 75 1.66 5.25 14.34
CA SER A 75 1.74 4.17 13.36
C SER A 75 0.49 4.12 12.48
N ILE A 76 -0.70 4.20 13.09
CA ILE A 76 -1.98 4.25 12.37
C ILE A 76 -2.03 5.47 11.45
N SER A 77 -1.58 6.64 11.91
CA SER A 77 -1.55 7.86 11.09
C SER A 77 -0.68 7.68 9.84
N VAL A 78 0.45 6.99 9.95
CA VAL A 78 1.32 6.65 8.81
C VAL A 78 0.63 5.68 7.87
N MET A 79 -0.01 4.63 8.40
CA MET A 79 -0.77 3.66 7.59
C MET A 79 -1.89 4.33 6.80
N THR A 80 -2.64 5.25 7.41
CA THR A 80 -3.66 6.06 6.72
C THR A 80 -3.06 6.95 5.62
N ILE A 81 -1.84 7.45 5.78
CA ILE A 81 -1.15 8.20 4.71
C ILE A 81 -0.80 7.26 3.55
N ILE A 82 -0.26 6.07 3.83
CA ILE A 82 0.08 5.06 2.81
C ILE A 82 -1.17 4.64 2.03
N GLU A 83 -2.29 4.39 2.71
CA GLU A 83 -3.58 4.11 2.07
C GLU A 83 -3.98 5.24 1.11
N LYS A 84 -3.94 6.49 1.57
CA LYS A 84 -4.29 7.66 0.74
C LYS A 84 -3.38 7.84 -0.47
N ILE A 85 -2.11 7.48 -0.37
CA ILE A 85 -1.17 7.48 -1.50
C ILE A 85 -1.61 6.45 -2.55
N ALA A 86 -1.86 5.21 -2.13
CA ALA A 86 -2.34 4.15 -3.01
C ALA A 86 -3.70 4.48 -3.65
N LEU A 87 -4.67 4.98 -2.87
CA LEU A 87 -5.99 5.39 -3.34
C LEU A 87 -5.89 6.40 -4.49
N LYS A 88 -5.09 7.46 -4.30
CA LYS A 88 -4.90 8.52 -5.30
C LYS A 88 -4.19 8.03 -6.55
N ALA A 89 -3.24 7.09 -6.42
CA ALA A 89 -2.43 6.62 -7.54
C ALA A 89 -3.22 5.84 -8.60
N ALA A 90 -4.35 5.24 -8.22
CA ALA A 90 -5.16 4.39 -9.09
C ALA A 90 -6.65 4.75 -9.11
N ASP A 91 -7.02 5.94 -8.60
CA ASP A 91 -8.41 6.42 -8.49
C ASP A 91 -9.34 5.38 -7.85
N MET A 92 -8.88 4.81 -6.74
CA MET A 92 -9.60 3.79 -5.98
C MET A 92 -10.47 4.45 -4.90
N ARG A 93 -11.58 3.80 -4.55
CA ARG A 93 -12.44 4.27 -3.46
C ARG A 93 -11.84 3.90 -2.10
N ASP A 94 -12.16 4.69 -1.09
CA ASP A 94 -11.66 4.53 0.29
C ASP A 94 -11.92 3.13 0.88
N ASP A 95 -12.96 2.41 0.44
CA ASP A 95 -13.27 1.05 0.89
C ASP A 95 -12.43 -0.06 0.23
N GLN A 96 -11.63 0.29 -0.79
CA GLN A 96 -10.89 -0.66 -1.61
C GLN A 96 -9.42 -0.84 -1.21
N VAL A 97 -8.87 -0.02 -0.33
CA VAL A 97 -7.46 -0.11 0.08
C VAL A 97 -7.36 -0.12 1.60
N VAL A 98 -6.49 -0.98 2.13
CA VAL A 98 -6.14 -0.98 3.55
C VAL A 98 -4.65 -1.28 3.74
N ALA A 99 -3.99 -0.57 4.64
CA ALA A 99 -2.64 -0.86 5.09
C ALA A 99 -2.70 -1.74 6.34
N ALA A 100 -2.15 -2.95 6.22
CA ALA A 100 -2.23 -3.94 7.28
C ALA A 100 -1.35 -3.58 8.49
N TRP A 101 -1.79 -3.96 9.67
CA TRP A 101 -0.99 -3.92 10.90
C TRP A 101 -0.95 -5.31 11.55
N ASP A 102 -0.04 -5.50 12.49
CA ASP A 102 0.13 -6.78 13.16
C ASP A 102 -1.17 -7.25 13.82
N PHE A 103 -1.52 -8.53 13.60
CA PHE A 103 -2.75 -9.18 14.09
C PHE A 103 -4.07 -8.62 13.54
N MET A 104 -4.03 -7.78 12.50
CA MET A 104 -5.24 -7.32 11.82
C MET A 104 -6.05 -8.50 11.27
N SER A 105 -7.36 -8.48 11.50
CA SER A 105 -8.32 -9.40 10.89
C SER A 105 -9.24 -8.63 9.95
N LEU A 106 -9.31 -9.05 8.69
CA LEU A 106 -10.13 -8.41 7.66
C LEU A 106 -11.24 -9.38 7.20
N PRO A 107 -12.51 -9.12 7.55
CA PRO A 107 -13.62 -9.93 7.04
C PRO A 107 -13.79 -9.70 5.55
N ILE A 108 -13.94 -10.80 4.78
CA ILE A 108 -14.22 -10.76 3.35
C ILE A 108 -15.67 -11.15 3.16
N SER A 109 -16.48 -10.21 2.67
CA SER A 109 -17.88 -10.47 2.35
C SER A 109 -17.96 -11.44 1.18
N SER A 110 -18.84 -12.44 1.27
CA SER A 110 -19.24 -13.20 0.09
C SER A 110 -20.04 -12.26 -0.81
N HIS A 111 -19.67 -12.20 -2.08
CA HIS A 111 -20.49 -11.62 -3.11
C HIS A 111 -21.17 -12.78 -3.84
N ASP A 112 -22.50 -12.87 -3.72
CA ASP A 112 -23.35 -13.79 -4.49
C ASP A 112 -23.32 -13.45 -5.99
#